data_AF-A0A1Y1M3U9-F1
#
_entry.id   AF-A0A1Y1M3U9-F1
#
_cell.length_a   1.000
_cell.length_b   1.000
_cell.length_c   1.000
_cell.angle_alpha   90.00
_cell.angle_beta   90.00
_cell.angle_gamma   90.00
#
_symmetry.space_group_name_H-M   'P 1'
#
loop_
_entity.id
_entity.type
_entity.pdbx_description
1 polymer ?
#
loop_
_entity_poly.entity_id
_entity_poly.type
_entity_poly.pdbx_seq_one_letter_code
_entity_poly.pdbx_strand_id
1 'polypeptide(L)'
;MVGTLNMILLTSSELFELRNKLKDLNTKESCTLFCCLYETWCHDPVATVALCLLTQCYKHICDLIKVFGNIEVTVEFLTEIDKLVQLIESPIFAYLRLELLEVPCDQHLVRALYGLLMLLPQTEAFQTLRTRLACIPSLHLECTHRREAATVPKKLPEKLKEIDFKKLLAHFNEVQARHKDHKKSTRAQKLAVLQKANVDI
;
A
#
# COMPACT_ATOMS: atom_id res chain seq x y z
N MET A 1 2.96 -5.88 15.61
CA MET A 1 3.32 -4.55 16.16
C MET A 1 3.21 -3.46 15.08
N VAL A 2 3.86 -3.61 13.92
CA VAL A 2 3.78 -2.63 12.81
C VAL A 2 2.34 -2.34 12.36
N GLY A 3 1.53 -3.37 12.09
CA GLY A 3 0.12 -3.18 11.73
C GLY A 3 -0.70 -2.41 12.77
N THR A 4 -0.43 -2.60 14.07
CA THR A 4 -1.06 -1.84 15.16
C THR A 4 -0.66 -0.37 15.12
N LEU A 5 0.63 -0.06 14.94
CA LEU A 5 1.12 1.31 14.82
C LEU A 5 0.54 2.00 13.58
N ASN A 6 0.45 1.29 12.46
CA ASN A 6 -0.20 1.80 11.25
C ASN A 6 -1.68 2.13 11.50
N MET A 7 -2.41 1.23 12.17
CA MET A 7 -3.81 1.46 12.51
C MET A 7 -3.98 2.67 13.43
N ILE A 8 -3.12 2.81 14.46
CA ILE A 8 -3.12 3.97 15.37
C ILE A 8 -2.82 5.25 14.58
N LEU A 9 -1.78 5.25 13.73
CA LEU A 9 -1.42 6.38 12.89
C LEU A 9 -2.58 6.83 12.01
N LEU A 10 -3.34 5.90 11.43
CA LEU A 10 -4.45 6.20 10.52
C LEU A 10 -5.74 6.62 11.24
N THR A 11 -6.06 6.02 12.38
CA THR A 11 -7.38 6.15 13.03
C THR A 11 -7.42 7.06 14.25
N SER A 12 -6.31 7.23 14.97
CA SER A 12 -6.29 8.00 16.23
C SER A 12 -6.53 9.50 15.99
N SER A 13 -7.43 10.12 16.76
CA SER A 13 -7.68 11.58 16.70
C SER A 13 -6.43 12.40 16.99
N GLU A 14 -5.61 11.96 17.96
CA GLU A 14 -4.41 12.67 18.43
C GLU A 14 -3.35 12.86 17.36
N LEU A 15 -3.37 12.00 16.33
CA LEU A 15 -2.40 12.00 15.24
C LEU A 15 -2.91 12.72 13.98
N PHE A 16 -4.02 13.45 14.07
CA PHE A 16 -4.58 14.18 12.92
C PHE A 16 -3.59 15.18 12.31
N GLU A 17 -2.95 16.01 13.14
CA GLU A 17 -1.93 16.96 12.68
C GLU A 17 -0.72 16.26 12.04
N LEU A 18 -0.30 15.13 12.61
CA LEU A 18 0.79 14.33 12.06
C LEU A 18 0.43 13.76 10.69
N ARG A 19 -0.80 13.25 10.53
CA ARG A 19 -1.30 12.75 9.25
C ARG A 19 -1.31 13.85 8.19
N ASN A 20 -1.73 15.07 8.52
CA ASN A 20 -1.72 16.18 7.57
C ASN A 20 -0.29 16.54 7.14
N LYS A 21 0.66 16.61 8.09
CA LYS A 21 2.08 16.84 7.77
C LYS A 21 2.69 15.76 6.88
N LEU A 22 2.34 14.50 7.14
CA LEU A 22 2.77 13.36 6.32
C LEU A 22 2.10 13.37 4.94
N LYS A 23 0.82 13.71 4.86
CA LYS A 23 0.07 13.77 3.61
C LYS A 23 0.67 14.76 2.62
N ASP A 24 1.15 15.90 3.11
CA ASP A 24 1.64 16.98 2.28
C ASP A 24 3.13 16.83 1.89
N LEU A 25 3.94 16.13 2.69
CA LEU A 25 5.40 15.97 2.49
C LEU A 25 6.14 17.29 2.15
N ASN A 26 5.69 18.40 2.74
CA ASN A 26 6.17 19.74 2.40
C ASN A 26 7.44 20.17 3.17
N THR A 27 7.87 19.44 4.20
CA THR A 27 9.04 19.78 5.03
C THR A 27 10.08 18.67 5.00
N LYS A 28 11.36 19.02 5.22
CA LYS A 28 12.43 18.02 5.32
C LYS A 28 12.19 17.04 6.47
N GLU A 29 11.60 17.53 7.55
CA GLU A 29 11.21 16.71 8.69
C GLU A 29 10.13 15.70 8.32
N SER A 30 9.09 16.09 7.57
CA SER A 30 8.06 15.15 7.14
C SER A 30 8.58 14.13 6.12
N CYS A 31 9.47 14.53 5.22
CA CYS A 31 10.17 13.59 4.33
C CYS A 31 11.04 12.60 5.12
N THR A 32 11.83 13.08 6.08
CA THR A 32 12.67 12.21 6.93
C THR A 32 11.81 11.24 7.76
N LEU A 33 10.72 11.75 8.33
CA LEU A 33 9.78 10.92 9.09
C LEU A 33 9.13 9.87 8.20
N PHE A 34 8.70 10.24 6.99
CA PHE A 34 8.17 9.29 6.02
C PHE A 34 9.17 8.18 5.72
N CYS A 35 10.43 8.50 5.43
CA CYS A 35 11.47 7.49 5.18
C CYS A 35 11.68 6.57 6.38
N CYS A 36 11.75 7.11 7.60
CA CYS A 36 11.92 6.32 8.83
C CYS A 36 10.73 5.37 9.08
N LEU A 37 9.50 5.89 8.93
CA LEU A 37 8.29 5.08 9.03
C LEU A 37 8.23 4.02 7.92
N TYR A 38 8.61 4.38 6.70
CA TYR A 38 8.61 3.48 5.56
C TYR A 38 9.57 2.30 5.79
N GLU A 39 10.81 2.54 6.22
CA GLU A 39 11.79 1.48 6.51
C GLU A 39 11.27 0.51 7.57
N THR A 40 10.63 1.04 8.62
CA THR A 40 10.02 0.21 9.67
C THR A 40 8.78 -0.53 9.15
N TRP A 41 7.97 0.12 8.30
CA TRP A 41 6.72 -0.44 7.80
C TRP A 41 6.98 -1.50 6.74
N CYS A 42 8.17 -1.56 6.12
CA CYS A 42 8.56 -2.62 5.19
C CYS A 42 8.43 -4.03 5.77
N HIS A 43 8.39 -4.19 7.09
CA HIS A 43 8.11 -5.48 7.74
C HIS A 43 6.66 -5.96 7.59
N ASP A 44 5.74 -5.07 7.21
CA ASP A 44 4.35 -5.35 6.88
C ASP A 44 4.01 -4.71 5.51
N PRO A 45 3.87 -5.51 4.44
CA PRO A 45 3.66 -4.99 3.10
C PRO A 45 2.41 -4.11 3.00
N VAL A 46 1.32 -4.50 3.66
CA VAL A 46 0.04 -3.77 3.59
C VAL A 46 0.14 -2.43 4.33
N ALA A 47 0.81 -2.40 5.48
CA ALA A 47 1.08 -1.15 6.20
C ALA A 47 1.93 -0.18 5.36
N THR A 48 2.92 -0.68 4.61
CA THR A 48 3.74 0.14 3.69
C THR A 48 2.88 0.80 2.62
N VAL A 49 1.96 0.04 2.01
CA VAL A 49 1.01 0.58 1.02
C VAL A 49 0.06 1.60 1.67
N ALA A 50 -0.44 1.32 2.88
CA ALA A 50 -1.31 2.25 3.59
C ALA A 50 -0.63 3.60 3.89
N LEU A 51 0.65 3.58 4.27
CA LEU A 51 1.47 4.79 4.45
C LEU A 51 1.68 5.54 3.11
N CYS A 52 1.90 4.81 2.02
CA CYS A 52 2.04 5.43 0.70
C CYS A 52 0.71 6.02 0.19
N LEU A 53 -0.44 5.44 0.56
CA LEU A 53 -1.76 5.99 0.28
C LEU A 53 -2.00 7.27 1.08
N LEU A 54 -1.59 7.29 2.35
CA LEU A 54 -1.62 8.49 3.20
C LEU A 54 -0.84 9.66 2.58
N THR A 55 0.35 9.37 2.06
CA THR A 55 1.28 10.35 1.50
C THR A 55 1.12 10.58 -0.02
N GLN A 56 0.06 10.03 -0.62
CA GLN A 56 -0.28 10.20 -2.05
C GLN A 56 0.83 9.76 -3.02
N CYS A 57 1.69 8.81 -2.61
CA CYS A 57 2.78 8.30 -3.43
C CYS A 57 2.31 7.19 -4.39
N TYR A 58 1.29 7.45 -5.21
CA TYR A 58 0.57 6.43 -5.99
C TYR A 58 1.43 5.67 -7.00
N LYS A 59 2.39 6.36 -7.63
CA LYS A 59 3.35 5.71 -8.55
C LYS A 59 4.16 4.63 -7.84
N HIS A 60 4.63 4.93 -6.64
CA HIS A 60 5.38 3.98 -5.82
C HIS A 60 4.51 2.80 -5.36
N ILE A 61 3.23 3.07 -5.05
CA ILE A 61 2.27 2.00 -4.73
C ILE A 61 2.10 1.02 -5.89
N CYS A 62 2.04 1.51 -7.13
CA CYS A 62 1.97 0.64 -8.31
C CYS A 62 3.18 -0.31 -8.39
N ASP A 63 4.37 0.16 -8.02
CA ASP A 63 5.57 -0.68 -8.00
C ASP A 63 5.55 -1.68 -6.84
N LEU A 64 5.08 -1.28 -5.66
CA LEU A 64 4.89 -2.19 -4.52
C LEU A 64 3.87 -3.30 -4.81
N ILE A 65 2.75 -2.98 -5.45
CA ILE A 65 1.70 -3.96 -5.79
C ILE A 65 2.23 -5.01 -6.77
N LYS A 66 3.13 -4.65 -7.71
CA LYS A 66 3.78 -5.66 -8.57
C LYS A 66 4.58 -6.67 -7.74
N VAL A 67 5.18 -6.23 -6.63
CA VAL A 67 5.92 -7.11 -5.71
C VAL A 67 4.96 -7.99 -4.93
N PHE A 68 3.76 -7.52 -4.57
CA PHE A 68 2.76 -8.30 -3.82
C PHE A 68 2.40 -9.61 -4.53
N GLY A 69 2.38 -9.64 -5.87
CA GLY A 69 2.15 -10.88 -6.63
C GLY A 69 3.20 -11.98 -6.40
N ASN A 70 4.39 -11.62 -5.90
CA ASN A 70 5.46 -12.55 -5.56
C ASN A 70 5.53 -12.86 -4.05
N ILE A 71 4.71 -12.20 -3.24
CA ILE A 71 4.59 -12.45 -1.80
C ILE A 71 3.70 -13.67 -1.58
N GLU A 72 4.05 -14.48 -0.59
CA GLU A 72 3.23 -15.61 -0.19
C GLU A 72 1.89 -15.14 0.37
N VAL A 73 0.79 -15.60 -0.23
CA VAL A 73 -0.57 -15.29 0.22
C VAL A 73 -0.89 -16.07 1.49
N THR A 74 -0.93 -15.37 2.63
CA THR A 74 -1.39 -15.90 3.92
C THR A 74 -2.73 -15.30 4.31
N VAL A 75 -3.47 -15.96 5.21
CA VAL A 75 -4.75 -15.43 5.74
C VAL A 75 -4.54 -14.08 6.42
N GLU A 76 -3.43 -13.92 7.15
CA GLU A 76 -3.05 -12.67 7.80
C GLU A 76 -2.88 -11.54 6.77
N PHE A 77 -2.18 -11.82 5.67
CA PHE A 77 -1.97 -10.87 4.59
C PHE A 77 -3.30 -10.44 3.95
N LEU A 78 -4.18 -11.39 3.63
CA LEU A 78 -5.50 -11.09 3.07
C LEU A 78 -6.37 -10.28 4.05
N THR A 79 -6.32 -10.62 5.34
CA THR A 79 -7.05 -9.90 6.39
C THR A 79 -6.59 -8.45 6.50
N GLU A 80 -5.28 -8.18 6.38
CA GLU A 80 -4.76 -6.82 6.38
C GLU A 80 -5.18 -6.04 5.12
N ILE A 81 -5.22 -6.67 3.94
CA ILE A 81 -5.76 -6.02 2.73
C ILE A 81 -7.24 -5.69 2.91
N ASP A 82 -8.05 -6.60 3.45
CA ASP A 82 -9.47 -6.35 3.73
C ASP A 82 -9.65 -5.13 4.65
N LYS A 83 -8.85 -5.03 5.73
CA LYS A 83 -8.84 -3.86 6.61
C LYS A 83 -8.43 -2.59 5.87
N LEU A 84 -7.44 -2.66 4.98
CA LEU A 84 -7.03 -1.52 4.17
C LEU A 84 -8.16 -1.05 3.25
N VAL A 85 -8.91 -1.97 2.63
CA VAL A 85 -10.09 -1.61 1.82
C VAL A 85 -11.17 -0.92 2.66
N GLN A 86 -11.44 -1.44 3.85
CA GLN A 86 -12.38 -0.79 4.78
C GLN A 86 -11.91 0.63 5.14
N LEU A 87 -10.60 0.82 5.35
CA LEU A 87 -10.03 2.15 5.58
C LEU A 87 -10.19 3.07 4.37
N ILE A 88 -10.05 2.57 3.13
CA ILE A 88 -10.23 3.36 1.90
C ILE A 88 -11.66 3.93 1.82
N GLU A 89 -12.65 3.17 2.28
CA GLU A 89 -14.04 3.63 2.37
C GLU A 89 -14.35 4.50 3.59
N SER A 90 -13.47 4.50 4.59
CA SER A 90 -13.61 5.32 5.79
C SER A 90 -13.33 6.81 5.52
N PRO A 91 -13.78 7.72 6.40
CA PRO A 91 -13.48 9.16 6.28
C PRO A 91 -11.99 9.50 6.24
N ILE A 92 -11.12 8.63 6.79
CA ILE A 92 -9.67 8.84 6.83
C ILE A 92 -9.09 9.00 5.42
N PHE A 93 -9.59 8.21 4.48
CA PHE A 93 -9.20 8.25 3.07
C PHE A 93 -10.28 8.86 2.16
N ALA A 94 -11.16 9.71 2.71
CA ALA A 94 -12.16 10.42 1.90
C ALA A 94 -11.52 11.23 0.76
N TYR A 95 -10.35 11.81 0.99
CA TYR A 95 -9.64 12.57 -0.04
C TYR A 95 -9.22 11.71 -1.25
N LEU A 96 -8.85 10.44 -1.06
CA LEU A 96 -8.54 9.53 -2.17
C LEU A 96 -9.75 9.36 -3.09
N ARG A 97 -10.94 9.21 -2.49
CA ARG A 97 -12.20 9.03 -3.23
C ARG A 97 -12.62 10.31 -3.94
N LEU A 98 -12.31 11.48 -3.38
CA LEU A 98 -12.51 12.76 -4.05
C LEU A 98 -11.53 12.94 -5.22
N GLU A 99 -10.27 12.53 -5.08
CA GLU A 99 -9.28 12.56 -6.15
C GLU A 99 -9.64 11.64 -7.34
N LEU A 100 -10.39 10.56 -7.10
CA LEU A 100 -10.95 9.72 -8.17
C LEU A 100 -11.96 10.46 -9.06
N LEU A 101 -12.58 11.54 -8.57
CA LEU A 101 -13.53 12.35 -9.33
C LEU A 101 -12.86 13.47 -10.13
N GLU A 102 -11.60 13.80 -9.84
CA GLU A 102 -10.91 14.91 -10.51
C GLU A 102 -10.61 14.61 -11.99
N VAL A 103 -10.75 15.61 -12.86
CA VAL A 103 -10.43 15.51 -14.30
C VAL A 103 -9.22 16.42 -14.61
N PRO A 104 -8.06 15.88 -15.03
CA PRO A 104 -7.72 14.46 -15.18
C PRO A 104 -7.39 13.78 -13.84
N CYS A 105 -7.79 12.51 -13.67
CA CYS A 105 -7.45 11.74 -12.46
C CYS A 105 -6.02 11.20 -12.58
N ASP A 106 -5.38 10.98 -11.43
CA ASP A 106 -4.10 10.28 -11.38
C ASP A 106 -4.29 8.80 -11.77
N GLN A 107 -3.74 8.44 -12.92
CA GLN A 107 -3.77 7.08 -13.45
C GLN A 107 -3.11 6.07 -12.50
N HIS A 108 -2.12 6.50 -11.71
CA HIS A 108 -1.46 5.62 -10.76
C HIS A 108 -2.38 5.28 -9.58
N LEU A 109 -3.23 6.20 -9.14
CA LEU A 109 -4.21 5.92 -8.08
C LEU A 109 -5.20 4.85 -8.56
N VAL A 110 -5.79 5.06 -9.74
CA VAL A 110 -6.73 4.09 -10.34
C VAL A 110 -6.07 2.73 -10.53
N ARG A 111 -4.86 2.69 -11.10
CA ARG A 111 -4.08 1.46 -11.30
C ARG A 111 -3.74 0.77 -9.98
N ALA A 112 -3.38 1.53 -8.94
CA ALA A 112 -3.09 0.97 -7.62
C ALA A 112 -4.34 0.33 -6.99
N LEU A 113 -5.50 0.99 -7.05
CA LEU A 113 -6.74 0.45 -6.50
C LEU A 113 -7.21 -0.79 -7.27
N TYR A 114 -7.14 -0.80 -8.60
CA TYR A 114 -7.41 -2.03 -9.36
C TYR A 114 -6.38 -3.13 -9.07
N GLY A 115 -5.11 -2.76 -8.86
CA GLY A 115 -4.07 -3.70 -8.44
C GLY A 115 -4.38 -4.38 -7.11
N LEU A 116 -4.82 -3.60 -6.10
CA LEU A 116 -5.30 -4.16 -4.83
C LEU A 116 -6.53 -5.03 -5.02
N LEU A 117 -7.49 -4.60 -5.86
CA LEU A 117 -8.68 -5.39 -6.18
C LEU A 117 -8.33 -6.76 -6.76
N MET A 118 -7.32 -6.84 -7.64
CA MET A 118 -6.89 -8.09 -8.26
C MET A 118 -6.14 -9.05 -7.31
N LEU A 119 -5.71 -8.57 -6.14
CA LEU A 119 -5.07 -9.41 -5.12
C LEU A 119 -6.08 -10.03 -4.15
N LEU A 120 -7.30 -9.51 -4.11
CA LEU A 120 -8.34 -9.97 -3.19
C LEU A 120 -9.07 -11.19 -3.75
N PRO A 121 -9.39 -12.19 -2.91
CA PRO A 121 -10.44 -13.16 -3.23
C PRO A 121 -11.80 -12.44 -3.36
N GLN A 122 -12.83 -13.12 -3.87
CA GLN A 122 -14.18 -12.55 -4.05
C GLN A 122 -14.94 -12.32 -2.72
N THR A 123 -14.30 -11.65 -1.75
CA THR A 123 -14.84 -11.29 -0.44
C THR A 123 -15.68 -10.01 -0.50
N GLU A 124 -16.30 -9.65 0.64
CA GLU A 124 -17.00 -8.37 0.81
C GLU A 124 -16.08 -7.16 0.53
N ALA A 125 -14.80 -7.24 0.89
CA ALA A 125 -13.83 -6.19 0.59
C ALA A 125 -13.64 -6.02 -0.93
N PHE A 126 -13.56 -7.12 -1.67
CA PHE A 126 -13.53 -7.06 -3.14
C PHE A 126 -14.78 -6.37 -3.70
N GLN A 127 -15.98 -6.74 -3.24
CA GLN A 127 -17.21 -6.12 -3.72
C GLN A 127 -17.28 -4.63 -3.38
N THR A 128 -16.84 -4.27 -2.17
CA THR A 128 -16.77 -2.88 -1.70
C THR A 128 -15.89 -2.03 -2.62
N LEU A 129 -14.65 -2.47 -2.84
CA LEU A 129 -13.71 -1.73 -3.69
C LEU A 129 -14.15 -1.71 -5.16
N ARG A 130 -14.67 -2.84 -5.68
CA ARG A 130 -15.22 -2.92 -7.03
C ARG A 130 -16.37 -1.93 -7.22
N THR A 131 -17.29 -1.83 -6.26
CA THR A 131 -18.44 -0.92 -6.33
C THR A 131 -17.95 0.53 -6.34
N ARG A 132 -16.99 0.88 -5.50
CA ARG A 132 -16.36 2.22 -5.50
C ARG A 132 -15.74 2.57 -6.85
N LEU A 133 -14.98 1.63 -7.43
CA LEU A 133 -14.35 1.84 -8.73
C LEU A 133 -15.38 1.89 -9.87
N ALA A 134 -16.50 1.19 -9.76
CA ALA A 134 -17.60 1.25 -10.72
C ALA A 134 -18.35 2.61 -10.69
N CYS A 135 -18.27 3.36 -9.58
CA CYS A 135 -18.81 4.72 -9.50
C CYS A 135 -17.95 5.77 -10.22
N ILE A 136 -16.76 5.41 -10.72
CA ILE A 136 -15.89 6.34 -11.45
C ILE A 136 -16.50 6.58 -12.84
N PRO A 137 -16.70 7.85 -13.26
CA PRO A 137 -17.24 8.15 -14.59
C PRO A 137 -16.42 7.52 -15.73
N SER A 138 -17.08 6.85 -16.68
CA SER A 138 -16.45 6.14 -17.80
C SER A 138 -15.52 7.02 -18.66
N LEU A 139 -15.76 8.34 -18.67
CA LEU A 139 -14.97 9.34 -19.38
C LEU A 139 -13.49 9.34 -18.96
N HIS A 140 -13.18 8.86 -17.74
CA HIS A 140 -11.82 8.74 -17.24
C HIS A 140 -11.02 7.61 -17.88
N LEU A 141 -11.66 6.47 -18.17
CA LEU A 141 -10.99 5.36 -18.85
C LEU A 141 -10.68 5.71 -20.31
N GLU A 142 -11.51 6.51 -20.97
CA GLU A 142 -11.28 6.92 -22.37
C GLU A 142 -10.22 8.01 -22.53
N CYS A 143 -10.04 8.87 -21.51
CA CYS A 143 -8.96 9.87 -21.49
C CYS A 143 -7.55 9.23 -21.50
N THR A 144 -7.43 7.94 -21.15
CA THR A 144 -6.16 7.20 -21.16
C THR A 144 -5.59 7.03 -22.56
N HIS A 145 -6.44 6.93 -23.59
CA HIS A 145 -6.00 6.69 -24.98
C HIS A 145 -5.72 7.97 -25.78
N ARG A 146 -6.30 9.12 -25.40
CA ARG A 146 -6.27 10.33 -26.23
C ARG A 146 -5.19 11.35 -25.84
N ARG A 147 -4.47 11.14 -24.74
CA ARG A 147 -3.65 12.19 -24.08
C ARG A 147 -2.22 11.81 -23.67
N GLU A 148 -1.58 10.84 -24.33
CA GLU A 148 -0.10 10.80 -24.31
C GLU A 148 0.53 12.13 -24.81
N ALA A 149 -0.24 13.00 -25.47
CA ALA A 149 0.19 14.30 -25.98
C ALA A 149 -0.06 15.52 -25.06
N ALA A 150 -0.77 15.41 -23.93
CA ALA A 150 -1.12 16.60 -23.13
C ALA A 150 -1.35 16.30 -21.63
N THR A 151 -0.31 15.85 -20.93
CA THR A 151 -0.30 15.87 -19.46
C THR A 151 0.34 17.15 -18.96
N VAL A 152 -0.47 18.08 -18.44
CA VAL A 152 0.02 18.98 -17.39
C VAL A 152 0.18 18.10 -16.15
N PRO A 153 1.39 17.83 -15.67
CA PRO A 153 1.54 17.03 -14.46
C PRO A 153 0.96 17.83 -13.31
N LYS A 154 0.05 17.21 -12.53
CA LYS A 154 -0.14 17.61 -11.13
C LYS A 154 1.27 17.65 -10.55
N LYS A 155 1.80 18.85 -10.28
CA LYS A 155 3.13 19.01 -9.73
C LYS A 155 3.13 18.31 -8.38
N LEU A 156 3.72 17.11 -8.31
CA LEU A 156 4.20 16.58 -7.05
C LEU A 156 5.01 17.72 -6.40
N PRO A 157 4.84 17.99 -5.10
CA PRO A 157 5.64 18.97 -4.39
C PRO A 157 7.12 18.78 -4.78
N GLU A 158 7.81 19.85 -5.19
CA GLU A 158 9.19 19.77 -5.69
C GLU A 158 10.15 19.05 -4.72
N LYS A 159 9.75 18.97 -3.44
CA LYS A 159 10.44 18.29 -2.34
C LYS A 159 10.26 16.77 -2.28
N LEU A 160 9.29 16.17 -2.97
CA LEU A 160 9.25 14.70 -3.14
C LEU A 160 10.45 14.17 -3.94
N LYS A 161 11.18 15.05 -4.65
CA LYS A 161 12.43 14.68 -5.34
C LYS A 161 13.57 14.35 -4.37
N GLU A 162 13.49 14.76 -3.10
CA GLU A 162 14.48 14.36 -2.08
C GLU A 162 14.32 12.89 -1.66
N ILE A 163 13.14 12.29 -1.88
CA ILE A 163 12.87 10.91 -1.49
C ILE A 163 13.33 9.96 -2.61
N ASP A 164 14.31 9.13 -2.31
CA ASP A 164 14.78 8.09 -3.22
C ASP A 164 13.87 6.85 -3.15
N PHE A 165 12.77 6.88 -3.90
CA PHE A 165 11.83 5.77 -4.01
C PHE A 165 12.47 4.48 -4.55
N LYS A 166 13.55 4.57 -5.34
CA LYS A 166 14.24 3.37 -5.84
C LYS A 166 14.98 2.66 -4.70
N LYS A 167 15.67 3.43 -3.85
CA LYS A 167 16.31 2.90 -2.64
C LYS A 167 15.27 2.31 -1.67
N LEU A 168 14.15 3.01 -1.47
CA LEU A 168 13.05 2.51 -0.62
C LEU A 168 12.46 1.20 -1.17
N LEU A 169 12.28 1.08 -2.49
CA LEU A 169 11.80 -0.16 -3.11
C LEU A 169 12.81 -1.29 -2.95
N ALA A 170 14.11 -1.01 -3.11
CA ALA A 170 15.16 -1.99 -2.91
C ALA A 170 15.18 -2.51 -1.47
N HIS A 171 15.08 -1.61 -0.48
CA HIS A 171 14.99 -1.98 0.93
C HIS A 171 13.73 -2.81 1.22
N PHE A 172 12.58 -2.42 0.67
CA PHE A 172 11.34 -3.19 0.78
C PHE A 172 11.52 -4.62 0.28
N ASN A 173 12.08 -4.81 -0.92
CA ASN A 173 12.33 -6.13 -1.50
C ASN A 173 13.26 -6.97 -0.63
N GLU A 174 14.31 -6.36 -0.07
CA GLU A 174 15.25 -7.04 0.82
C GLU A 174 14.55 -7.53 2.10
N VAL A 175 13.75 -6.69 2.74
CA VAL A 175 13.00 -7.05 3.96
C VAL A 175 12.00 -8.18 3.66
N GLN A 176 11.28 -8.11 2.54
CA GLN A 176 10.35 -9.16 2.12
C GLN A 176 11.06 -10.49 1.81
N ALA A 177 12.26 -10.44 1.21
CA ALA A 177 13.07 -11.63 0.98
C ALA A 177 13.50 -12.29 2.29
N ARG A 178 13.99 -11.50 3.27
CA ARG A 178 14.35 -12.01 4.61
C ARG A 178 13.16 -12.67 5.30
N HIS A 179 11.98 -12.08 5.23
CA HIS A 179 10.75 -12.67 5.78
C HIS A 179 10.37 -13.99 5.10
N LYS A 180 10.51 -14.05 3.77
CA LYS A 180 10.28 -15.27 3.00
C LYS A 180 11.22 -16.40 3.42
N ASP A 181 12.50 -16.10 3.57
CA ASP A 181 13.51 -17.09 3.97
C ASP A 181 13.33 -17.53 5.43
N HIS A 182 12.99 -16.59 6.32
CA HIS A 182 12.66 -16.90 7.70
C HIS A 182 11.44 -17.84 7.79
N LYS A 183 10.36 -17.55 7.07
CA LYS A 183 9.17 -18.43 7.02
C LYS A 183 9.50 -19.82 6.50
N LYS A 184 10.33 -19.93 5.45
CA LYS A 184 10.80 -21.21 4.91
C LYS A 184 11.60 -22.00 5.95
N SER A 185 12.57 -21.36 6.61
CA SER A 185 13.39 -22.00 7.65
C SER A 185 12.51 -22.49 8.82
N THR A 186 11.59 -21.66 9.30
CA THR A 186 10.68 -22.02 10.40
C THR A 186 9.77 -23.19 10.03
N ARG A 187 9.28 -23.27 8.79
CA ARG A 187 8.51 -24.42 8.30
C ARG A 187 9.35 -25.69 8.23
N ALA A 188 10.58 -25.61 7.71
CA ALA A 188 11.49 -26.74 7.64
C ALA A 188 11.84 -27.28 9.05
N GLN A 189 12.09 -26.38 10.01
CA GLN A 189 12.32 -26.76 11.40
C GLN A 189 11.12 -27.46 12.02
N LYS A 190 9.90 -26.92 11.84
CA LYS A 190 8.67 -27.56 12.33
C LYS A 190 8.47 -28.96 11.74
N LEU A 191 8.72 -29.12 10.44
CA LEU A 191 8.59 -30.42 9.77
C LEU A 191 9.62 -31.44 10.29
N ALA A 192 10.87 -31.02 10.51
CA ALA A 192 11.91 -31.88 11.06
C ALA A 192 11.60 -32.33 12.50
N VAL A 193 11.02 -31.46 13.33
CA VAL A 193 10.57 -31.82 14.69
C VAL A 193 9.45 -32.85 14.64
N LEU A 194 8.46 -32.68 13.75
CA LEU A 194 7.36 -33.64 13.58
C LEU A 194 7.85 -35.01 13.08
N GLN A 195 8.82 -35.03 12.16
CA GLN A 195 9.40 -36.29 11.67
C GLN A 195 10.15 -37.04 12.77
N LYS A 196 10.89 -36.34 13.64
CA LYS A 196 11.55 -36.99 14.79
C LYS A 196 10.53 -37.57 15.77
N ALA A 197 9.46 -36.83 16.07
CA ALA A 197 8.40 -37.30 16.98
C ALA A 197 7.65 -38.54 16.45
N ASN A 198 7.59 -38.74 15.13
CA ASN A 198 6.95 -39.90 14.52
C ASN A 198 7.85 -41.15 14.40
N VAL A 199 9.16 -41.03 14.64
CA VAL A 199 10.12 -42.14 14.60
C VAL A 199 10.34 -42.74 16.00
N ASP A 200 9.99 -42.00 17.06
CA ASP A 200 10.08 -42.43 18.46
C ASP A 200 8.83 -43.20 18.97
N ILE A 201 7.96 -43.68 18.06
CA ILE A 201 6.78 -44.55 18.32
C ILE A 201 6.92 -45.84 17.53
#